data_AF-A0A8H6F0G3-F1
#
_entry.id   AF-A0A8H6F0G3-F1
#
_cell.length_a   1.000
_cell.length_b   1.000
_cell.length_c   1.000
_cell.angle_alpha   90.00
_cell.angle_beta   90.00
_cell.angle_gamma   90.00
#
_symmetry.space_group_name_H-M   'P 1'
#
loop_
_entity.id
_entity.type
_entity.pdbx_description
1 polymer ?
#
loop_
_entity_poly.entity_id
_entity_poly.type
_entity_poly.pdbx_seq_one_letter_code
_entity_poly.pdbx_strand_id
1 'polypeptide(L)'
;MDPNIDIDIFRDLDASFMEIFHRTQLQRYLEHLPPGEREQQLNNIMAQGDLYLSQQQQQQQQPRYYHVHWIFSHIPFIILNFDQMWRDFSWRAFWARTIDAITSAVIMTVRALRFTTFIIGSGVYFQGVVRRLFVFCDVITFSDNFIRDMFTYILRDSKDILDQCVLLERHSRNVFYFLQYDEYSNLSSFQVIKLAYQNLLASLINVECITYAPNSTGSTTTTTSSSSSATTTSCKILTNTLVFKLSSVFQEYFPALGSTGLKLITLWMYISYALIGDIICLNILLFVSYNLINRFMGYKQVFQGLRDILWNSLFKFIL
;
A
#
# COMPACT_ATOMS: atom_id res chain seq x y z
N MET A 1 -20.78 36.59 29.02
CA MET A 1 -19.67 35.91 28.34
C MET A 1 -20.21 34.56 27.93
N ASP A 2 -20.66 34.45 26.69
CA ASP A 2 -21.22 33.23 26.12
C ASP A 2 -20.09 32.37 25.52
N PRO A 3 -19.90 31.12 25.98
CA PRO A 3 -19.08 30.15 25.30
C PRO A 3 -19.96 28.96 24.93
N ASN A 4 -20.61 29.01 23.76
CA ASN A 4 -21.12 27.81 23.10
C ASN A 4 -21.27 28.09 21.61
N ILE A 5 -20.12 28.32 20.98
CA ILE A 5 -19.95 28.37 19.54
C ILE A 5 -19.07 27.15 19.19
N ASP A 6 -19.62 25.95 19.37
CA ASP A 6 -19.22 24.80 18.57
C ASP A 6 -20.20 24.76 17.39
N ILE A 7 -20.08 25.80 16.56
CA ILE A 7 -20.60 25.82 15.20
C ILE A 7 -19.92 24.67 14.46
N ASP A 8 -20.66 23.97 13.63
CA ASP A 8 -20.16 22.93 12.72
C ASP A 8 -19.13 23.54 11.75
N ILE A 9 -17.92 23.85 12.22
CA ILE A 9 -16.88 24.59 11.50
C ILE A 9 -16.56 23.89 10.18
N PHE A 10 -16.57 22.56 10.15
CA PHE A 10 -16.31 21.79 8.93
C PHE A 10 -17.49 21.79 7.95
N ARG A 11 -18.73 21.82 8.45
CA ARG A 11 -19.92 21.88 7.60
C ARG A 11 -20.13 23.28 7.04
N ASP A 12 -19.87 24.31 7.84
CA ASP A 12 -19.88 25.70 7.41
C ASP A 12 -18.68 26.02 6.52
N LEU A 13 -17.52 25.39 6.71
CA LEU A 13 -16.39 25.47 5.78
C LEU A 13 -16.73 24.79 4.45
N ASP A 14 -17.28 23.58 4.45
CA ASP A 14 -17.66 22.90 3.20
C ASP A 14 -18.77 23.65 2.46
N ALA A 15 -19.77 24.16 3.18
CA ALA A 15 -20.81 25.01 2.62
C ALA A 15 -20.24 26.32 2.06
N SER A 16 -19.34 26.98 2.80
CA SER A 16 -18.67 28.21 2.36
C SER A 16 -17.75 27.98 1.17
N PHE A 17 -17.01 26.87 1.12
CA PHE A 17 -16.18 26.53 -0.03
C PHE A 17 -17.04 26.22 -1.25
N MET A 18 -18.09 25.42 -1.10
CA MET A 18 -19.01 25.11 -2.19
C MET A 18 -19.69 26.38 -2.72
N GLU A 19 -20.08 27.30 -1.83
CA GLU A 19 -20.64 28.61 -2.17
C GLU A 19 -19.62 29.50 -2.89
N ILE A 20 -18.38 29.57 -2.40
CA ILE A 20 -17.28 30.35 -3.04
C ILE A 20 -16.96 29.78 -4.42
N PHE A 21 -16.89 28.46 -4.58
CA PHE A 21 -16.63 27.82 -5.87
C PHE A 21 -17.77 28.07 -6.87
N HIS A 22 -19.03 27.94 -6.43
CA HIS A 22 -20.19 28.27 -7.25
C HIS A 22 -20.20 29.75 -7.62
N ARG A 23 -19.97 30.66 -6.67
CA ARG A 23 -19.97 32.11 -6.91
C ARG A 23 -18.88 32.53 -7.89
N THR A 24 -17.69 31.92 -7.80
CA THR A 24 -16.56 32.21 -8.70
C THR A 24 -16.80 31.71 -10.13
N GLN A 25 -17.38 30.51 -10.28
CA GLN A 25 -17.74 29.98 -11.61
C GLN A 25 -18.88 30.78 -12.25
N LEU A 26 -19.88 31.15 -11.45
CA LEU A 26 -21.07 31.86 -11.89
C LEU A 26 -20.75 33.32 -12.25
N GLN A 27 -19.84 33.97 -11.51
CA GLN A 27 -19.34 35.30 -11.85
C GLN A 27 -18.58 35.33 -13.19
N ARG A 28 -17.71 34.35 -13.45
CA ARG A 28 -17.03 34.22 -14.75
C ARG A 28 -18.01 33.97 -15.90
N TYR A 29 -19.06 33.20 -15.64
CA TYR A 29 -20.10 32.92 -16.63
C TYR A 29 -20.94 34.17 -16.93
N LEU A 30 -21.35 34.94 -15.91
CA LEU A 30 -22.14 36.16 -16.07
C LEU A 30 -21.39 37.32 -16.72
N GLU A 31 -20.06 37.40 -16.57
CA GLU A 31 -19.23 38.43 -17.21
C GLU A 31 -19.24 38.33 -18.74
N HIS A 32 -19.45 37.13 -19.29
CA HIS A 32 -19.44 36.88 -20.73
C HIS A 32 -20.80 37.09 -21.41
N LEU A 33 -21.86 37.39 -20.63
CA LEU A 33 -23.19 37.62 -21.16
C LEU A 33 -23.56 39.11 -21.29
N PRO A 34 -24.36 39.48 -22.30
CA PRO A 34 -24.88 40.83 -22.46
C PRO A 34 -25.80 41.24 -21.30
N PRO A 35 -25.88 42.54 -20.97
CA PRO A 35 -26.46 43.03 -19.71
C PRO A 35 -27.95 42.66 -19.52
N GLY A 36 -28.73 42.54 -20.59
CA GLY A 36 -30.15 42.17 -20.50
C GLY A 36 -30.40 40.69 -20.17
N GLU A 37 -29.53 39.79 -20.61
CA GLU A 37 -29.64 38.34 -20.30
C GLU A 37 -29.05 38.02 -18.93
N ARG A 38 -28.08 38.84 -18.48
CA ARG A 38 -27.48 38.73 -17.15
C ARG A 38 -28.52 38.87 -16.05
N GLU A 39 -29.40 39.86 -16.12
CA GLU A 39 -30.42 40.10 -15.09
C GLU A 39 -31.48 38.99 -15.05
N GLN A 40 -31.88 38.47 -16.20
CA GLN A 40 -32.84 37.37 -16.29
C GLN A 40 -32.27 36.07 -15.74
N GLN A 41 -31.01 35.75 -16.04
CA GLN A 41 -30.34 34.59 -15.45
C GLN A 41 -30.06 34.77 -13.96
N LEU A 42 -29.71 35.98 -13.51
CA LEU A 42 -29.52 36.27 -12.09
C LEU A 42 -30.83 36.03 -11.32
N ASN A 43 -31.97 36.49 -11.85
CA ASN A 43 -33.28 36.27 -11.26
C ASN A 43 -33.68 34.79 -11.23
N ASN A 44 -33.38 34.04 -12.30
CA ASN A 44 -33.63 32.59 -12.34
C ASN A 44 -32.77 31.83 -11.32
N ILE A 45 -31.52 32.24 -11.13
CA ILE A 45 -30.60 31.62 -10.17
C ILE A 45 -31.01 31.96 -8.73
N MET A 46 -31.43 33.20 -8.45
CA MET A 46 -31.98 33.57 -7.14
C MET A 46 -33.26 32.79 -6.82
N ALA A 47 -34.20 32.68 -7.77
CA ALA A 47 -35.41 31.91 -7.59
C ALA A 47 -35.14 30.42 -7.34
N GLN A 48 -34.09 29.87 -7.97
CA GLN A 48 -33.66 28.49 -7.73
C GLN A 48 -32.96 28.36 -6.36
N GLY A 49 -32.18 29.35 -5.94
CA GLY A 49 -31.56 29.42 -4.62
C GLY A 49 -32.58 29.45 -3.48
N ASP A 50 -33.64 30.23 -3.62
CA ASP A 50 -34.75 30.29 -2.65
C ASP A 50 -35.51 28.97 -2.54
N LEU A 51 -35.66 28.24 -3.66
CA LEU A 51 -36.21 26.88 -3.67
C LEU A 51 -35.31 25.88 -2.91
N TYR A 52 -33.99 25.95 -3.08
CA TYR A 52 -33.06 25.09 -2.33
C TYR A 52 -33.01 25.43 -0.85
N LEU A 53 -33.01 26.72 -0.49
CA LEU A 53 -33.06 27.21 0.89
C LEU A 53 -34.36 26.83 1.60
N SER A 54 -35.51 26.95 0.92
CA SER A 54 -36.80 26.52 1.46
C SER A 54 -36.87 24.99 1.62
N GLN A 55 -36.26 24.22 0.71
CA GLN A 55 -36.17 22.77 0.84
C GLN A 55 -35.22 22.34 1.99
N GLN A 56 -34.13 23.07 2.23
CA GLN A 56 -33.26 22.89 3.40
C GLN A 56 -33.97 23.29 4.71
N GLN A 57 -34.74 24.37 4.72
CA GLN A 57 -35.54 24.77 5.88
C GLN A 57 -36.65 23.74 6.17
N GLN A 58 -37.26 23.13 5.15
CA GLN A 58 -38.19 22.02 5.33
C GLN A 58 -37.50 20.75 5.87
N GLN A 59 -36.25 20.47 5.50
CA GLN A 59 -35.47 19.40 6.13
C GLN A 59 -35.10 19.72 7.59
N GLN A 60 -34.94 20.98 7.97
CA GLN A 60 -34.75 21.39 9.38
C GLN A 60 -36.05 21.36 10.20
N GLN A 61 -37.22 21.37 9.57
CA GLN A 61 -38.53 21.16 10.21
C GLN A 61 -38.84 19.67 10.43
N GLN A 62 -37.84 18.78 10.43
CA GLN A 62 -38.05 17.44 10.97
C GLN A 62 -38.41 17.55 12.47
N PRO A 63 -39.52 16.95 12.92
CA PRO A 63 -39.90 16.96 14.33
C PRO A 63 -38.73 16.42 15.16
N ARG A 64 -38.21 17.25 16.06
CA ARG A 64 -37.11 16.88 16.95
C ARG A 64 -37.62 15.89 17.99
N TYR A 65 -37.52 14.60 17.67
CA TYR A 65 -37.94 13.51 18.57
C TYR A 65 -37.01 13.32 19.78
N TYR A 66 -35.84 13.95 19.77
CA TYR A 66 -34.87 13.91 20.86
C TYR A 66 -34.26 15.30 21.09
N HIS A 67 -33.92 15.59 22.33
CA HIS A 67 -33.08 16.72 22.70
C HIS A 67 -32.00 16.27 23.67
N VAL A 68 -30.81 16.84 23.56
CA VAL A 68 -29.66 16.50 24.40
C VAL A 68 -29.53 17.58 25.46
N HIS A 69 -29.75 17.21 26.73
CA HIS A 69 -29.56 18.08 27.86
C HIS A 69 -28.22 17.78 28.52
N TRP A 70 -27.35 18.78 28.61
CA TRP A 70 -26.08 18.63 29.29
C TRP A 70 -26.28 18.86 30.78
N ILE A 71 -25.88 17.89 31.60
CA ILE A 71 -25.88 18.01 33.05
C ILE A 71 -24.42 18.18 33.48
N PHE A 72 -24.13 19.22 34.28
CA PHE A 72 -22.79 19.61 34.73
C PHE A 72 -21.76 19.83 33.59
N SER A 73 -22.19 20.26 32.40
CA SER A 73 -21.31 20.48 31.22
C SER A 73 -20.46 19.28 30.78
N HIS A 74 -20.62 18.08 31.36
CA HIS A 74 -19.71 16.94 31.11
C HIS A 74 -20.44 15.67 30.68
N ILE A 75 -21.75 15.55 30.94
CA ILE A 75 -22.50 14.34 30.62
C ILE A 75 -23.69 14.71 29.71
N PRO A 76 -23.69 14.29 28.44
CA PRO A 76 -24.83 14.49 27.55
C PRO A 76 -25.94 13.51 27.90
N PHE A 77 -27.09 14.01 28.33
CA PHE A 77 -28.27 13.20 28.62
C PHE A 77 -29.29 13.36 27.49
N ILE A 78 -29.57 12.28 26.76
CA ILE A 78 -30.50 12.29 25.63
C ILE A 78 -31.91 12.03 26.17
N ILE A 79 -32.79 13.04 26.09
CA ILE A 79 -34.19 12.93 26.50
C ILE A 79 -35.03 12.75 25.24
N LEU A 80 -35.74 11.62 25.18
CA LEU A 80 -36.62 11.25 24.07
C LEU A 80 -38.05 11.70 24.39
N ASN A 81 -38.68 12.42 23.46
CA ASN A 81 -40.09 12.83 23.60
C ASN A 81 -41.01 11.72 23.12
N PHE A 82 -41.29 10.77 23.99
CA PHE A 82 -42.13 9.60 23.69
C PHE A 82 -43.57 9.97 23.28
N ASP A 83 -44.11 11.08 23.80
CA ASP A 83 -45.49 11.51 23.55
C ASP A 83 -45.71 12.02 22.11
N GLN A 84 -44.70 12.71 21.56
CA GLN A 84 -44.67 13.14 20.16
C GLN A 84 -44.38 11.97 19.21
N MET A 85 -43.49 11.05 19.60
CA MET A 85 -43.26 9.82 18.83
C MET A 85 -44.52 8.97 18.71
N TRP A 86 -45.33 8.89 19.78
CA TRP A 86 -46.55 8.07 19.81
C TRP A 86 -47.70 8.67 19.00
N ARG A 87 -47.86 10.00 19.01
CA ARG A 87 -48.89 10.69 18.22
C ARG A 87 -48.65 10.63 16.71
N ASP A 88 -47.39 10.62 16.29
CA ASP A 88 -46.99 10.51 14.88
C ASP A 88 -46.79 9.05 14.42
N PHE A 89 -47.03 8.08 15.32
CA PHE A 89 -46.79 6.67 15.05
C PHE A 89 -47.87 6.09 14.12
N SER A 90 -47.68 6.23 12.81
CA SER A 90 -48.46 5.48 11.82
C SER A 90 -47.73 4.19 11.45
N TRP A 91 -48.46 3.07 11.44
CA TRP A 91 -47.91 1.74 11.08
C TRP A 91 -47.24 1.74 9.70
N ARG A 92 -47.75 2.57 8.77
CA ARG A 92 -47.17 2.76 7.44
C ARG A 92 -45.84 3.52 7.48
N ALA A 93 -45.69 4.56 8.31
CA ALA A 93 -44.44 5.29 8.45
C ALA A 93 -43.35 4.47 9.16
N PHE A 94 -43.74 3.62 10.12
CA PHE A 94 -42.82 2.67 10.76
C PHE A 94 -42.22 1.72 9.72
N TRP A 95 -43.07 1.02 8.96
CA TRP A 95 -42.62 0.11 7.89
C TRP A 95 -41.79 0.81 6.82
N ALA A 96 -42.19 2.02 6.39
CA ALA A 96 -41.42 2.81 5.43
C ALA A 96 -40.01 3.14 5.95
N ARG A 97 -39.89 3.61 7.21
CA ARG A 97 -38.59 3.90 7.81
C ARG A 97 -37.74 2.66 8.06
N THR A 98 -38.35 1.53 8.39
CA THR A 98 -37.62 0.26 8.53
C THR A 98 -37.09 -0.20 7.18
N ILE A 99 -37.89 -0.12 6.12
CA ILE A 99 -37.45 -0.44 4.75
C ILE A 99 -36.34 0.51 4.31
N ASP A 100 -36.45 1.81 4.56
CA ASP A 100 -35.40 2.79 4.24
C ASP A 100 -34.10 2.55 5.02
N ALA A 101 -34.20 2.16 6.29
CA ALA A 101 -33.04 1.82 7.09
C ALA A 101 -32.35 0.54 6.55
N ILE A 102 -33.14 -0.48 6.18
CA ILE A 102 -32.63 -1.72 5.59
C ILE A 102 -31.99 -1.46 4.22
N THR A 103 -32.64 -0.68 3.35
CA THR A 103 -32.09 -0.36 2.03
C THR A 103 -30.82 0.49 2.15
N SER A 104 -30.78 1.46 3.06
CA SER A 104 -29.57 2.24 3.36
C SER A 104 -28.44 1.35 3.90
N ALA A 105 -28.75 0.41 4.80
CA ALA A 105 -27.77 -0.56 5.30
C ALA A 105 -27.22 -1.44 4.17
N VAL A 106 -28.08 -1.97 3.29
CA VAL A 106 -27.66 -2.77 2.13
C VAL A 106 -26.80 -1.96 1.17
N ILE A 107 -27.16 -0.70 0.89
CA ILE A 107 -26.37 0.20 0.04
C ILE A 107 -25.00 0.44 0.67
N MET A 108 -24.93 0.68 1.98
CA MET A 108 -23.67 0.84 2.70
C MET A 108 -22.82 -0.43 2.66
N THR A 109 -23.42 -1.61 2.83
CA THR A 109 -22.70 -2.88 2.69
C THR A 109 -22.14 -3.08 1.29
N VAL A 110 -22.91 -2.78 0.24
CA VAL A 110 -22.43 -2.85 -1.15
C VAL A 110 -21.28 -1.86 -1.40
N ARG A 111 -21.37 -0.64 -0.85
CA ARG A 111 -20.28 0.35 -0.92
C ARG A 111 -19.02 -0.13 -0.21
N ALA A 112 -19.16 -0.67 1.00
CA ALA A 112 -18.04 -1.24 1.75
C ALA A 112 -17.39 -2.40 0.98
N LEU A 113 -18.19 -3.30 0.42
CA LEU A 113 -17.69 -4.42 -0.38
C LEU A 113 -16.92 -3.94 -1.62
N ARG A 114 -17.46 -2.97 -2.37
CA ARG A 114 -16.76 -2.35 -3.51
C ARG A 114 -15.44 -1.72 -3.08
N PHE A 115 -15.43 -1.02 -1.96
CA PHE A 115 -14.23 -0.41 -1.40
C PHE A 115 -13.18 -1.45 -1.00
N THR A 116 -13.58 -2.54 -0.34
CA THR A 116 -12.68 -3.65 0.00
C THR A 116 -12.11 -4.30 -1.26
N THR A 117 -12.93 -4.56 -2.28
CA THR A 117 -12.42 -5.10 -3.55
C THR A 117 -11.45 -4.15 -4.24
N PHE A 118 -11.67 -2.83 -4.15
CA PHE A 118 -10.75 -1.83 -4.66
C PHE A 118 -9.42 -1.85 -3.91
N ILE A 119 -9.44 -1.93 -2.57
CA ILE A 119 -8.21 -2.01 -1.76
C ILE A 119 -7.43 -3.29 -2.11
N ILE A 120 -8.10 -4.44 -2.17
CA ILE A 120 -7.46 -5.72 -2.50
C ILE A 120 -6.87 -5.65 -3.91
N GLY A 121 -7.63 -5.18 -4.90
CA GLY A 121 -7.18 -5.04 -6.28
C GLY A 121 -6.00 -4.08 -6.42
N SER A 122 -6.05 -2.93 -5.73
CA SER A 122 -4.96 -1.96 -5.67
C SER A 122 -3.69 -2.55 -5.02
N GLY A 123 -3.86 -3.32 -3.94
CA GLY A 123 -2.76 -4.00 -3.26
C GLY A 123 -2.05 -5.01 -4.16
N VAL A 124 -2.81 -5.85 -4.87
CA VAL A 124 -2.26 -6.83 -5.83
C VAL A 124 -1.57 -6.10 -7.00
N TYR A 125 -2.16 -5.02 -7.49
CA TYR A 125 -1.55 -4.20 -8.55
C TYR A 125 -0.22 -3.60 -8.09
N PHE A 126 -0.18 -2.97 -6.91
CA PHE A 126 1.02 -2.38 -6.34
C PHE A 126 2.11 -3.43 -6.11
N GLN A 127 1.76 -4.58 -5.53
CA GLN A 127 2.69 -5.71 -5.38
C GLN A 127 3.26 -6.16 -6.73
N GLY A 128 2.43 -6.21 -7.77
CA GLY A 128 2.87 -6.54 -9.13
C GLY A 128 3.86 -5.53 -9.69
N VAL A 129 3.61 -4.23 -9.50
CA VAL A 129 4.51 -3.15 -9.93
C VAL A 129 5.85 -3.23 -9.19
N VAL A 130 5.81 -3.35 -7.86
CA VAL A 130 7.00 -3.46 -7.01
C VAL A 130 7.84 -4.68 -7.37
N ARG A 131 7.20 -5.85 -7.57
CA ARG A 131 7.92 -7.07 -8.00
C ARG A 131 8.63 -6.86 -9.33
N ARG A 132 7.99 -6.22 -10.31
CA ARG A 132 8.62 -5.95 -11.61
C ARG A 132 9.80 -5.01 -11.49
N LEU A 133 9.68 -3.94 -10.70
CA LEU A 133 10.80 -3.04 -10.42
C LEU A 133 11.99 -3.81 -9.83
N PHE A 134 11.77 -4.64 -8.82
CA PHE A 134 12.87 -5.43 -8.24
C PHE A 134 13.52 -6.39 -9.24
N VAL A 135 12.75 -7.03 -10.12
CA VAL A 135 13.32 -7.89 -11.18
C VAL A 135 14.21 -7.09 -12.13
N PHE A 136 13.83 -5.85 -12.48
CA PHE A 136 14.70 -5.00 -13.31
C PHE A 136 15.95 -4.56 -12.53
N CYS A 137 15.81 -4.17 -11.26
CA CYS A 137 16.96 -3.88 -10.40
C CYS A 137 17.94 -5.08 -10.31
N ASP A 138 17.44 -6.30 -10.18
CA ASP A 138 18.25 -7.53 -10.12
C ASP A 138 19.08 -7.68 -11.40
N VAL A 139 18.43 -7.53 -12.57
CA VAL A 139 19.09 -7.62 -13.89
C VAL A 139 20.14 -6.53 -14.08
N ILE A 140 19.82 -5.28 -13.72
CA ILE A 140 20.70 -4.12 -13.93
C ILE A 140 21.92 -4.19 -13.02
N THR A 141 21.73 -4.64 -11.78
CA THR A 141 22.82 -4.75 -10.81
C THR A 141 23.61 -6.05 -10.92
N PHE A 142 23.25 -6.93 -11.88
CA PHE A 142 23.80 -8.27 -12.04
C PHE A 142 23.78 -9.06 -10.72
N SER A 143 22.71 -8.90 -9.96
CA SER A 143 22.51 -9.53 -8.66
C SER A 143 21.39 -10.57 -8.75
N ASP A 144 21.53 -11.66 -8.01
CA ASP A 144 20.43 -12.62 -7.85
C ASP A 144 19.27 -12.03 -7.03
N ASN A 145 19.57 -11.09 -6.12
CA ASN A 145 18.60 -10.37 -5.30
C ASN A 145 19.22 -9.06 -4.81
N PHE A 146 18.89 -7.95 -5.48
CA PHE A 146 19.34 -6.59 -5.18
C PHE A 146 19.15 -6.22 -3.70
N ILE A 147 17.97 -6.52 -3.14
CA ILE A 147 17.63 -6.20 -1.75
C ILE A 147 18.51 -6.97 -0.77
N ARG A 148 18.76 -8.26 -1.05
CA ARG A 148 19.63 -9.11 -0.23
C ARG A 148 21.06 -8.59 -0.24
N ASP A 149 21.58 -8.19 -1.40
CA ASP A 149 22.93 -7.64 -1.52
C ASP A 149 23.08 -6.30 -0.79
N MET A 150 22.06 -5.44 -0.89
CA MET A 150 22.00 -4.19 -0.13
C MET A 150 22.05 -4.44 1.38
N PHE A 151 21.19 -5.32 1.91
CA PHE A 151 21.18 -5.64 3.34
C PHE A 151 22.47 -6.30 3.81
N THR A 152 23.03 -7.21 3.01
CA THR A 152 24.32 -7.86 3.26
C THR A 152 25.45 -6.82 3.38
N TYR A 153 25.42 -5.80 2.52
CA TYR A 153 26.41 -4.71 2.56
C TYR A 153 26.24 -3.79 3.78
N ILE A 154 25.00 -3.40 4.12
CA ILE A 154 24.71 -2.56 5.30
C ILE A 154 25.24 -3.23 6.57
N LEU A 155 24.93 -4.53 6.71
CA LEU A 155 25.16 -5.31 7.93
C LEU A 155 26.55 -5.96 7.99
N ARG A 156 27.42 -5.72 7.01
CA ARG A 156 28.77 -6.31 6.88
C ARG A 156 29.61 -6.25 8.17
N ASP A 157 29.51 -5.16 8.94
CA ASP A 157 30.36 -4.93 10.13
C ASP A 157 29.78 -5.48 11.44
N SER A 158 28.55 -6.02 11.40
CA SER A 158 27.88 -6.52 12.59
C SER A 158 28.22 -7.99 12.85
N LYS A 159 29.03 -8.25 13.89
CA LYS A 159 29.41 -9.60 14.30
C LYS A 159 28.21 -10.40 14.81
N ASP A 160 27.34 -9.75 15.59
CA ASP A 160 26.14 -10.36 16.18
C ASP A 160 25.22 -10.99 15.12
N ILE A 161 25.17 -10.42 13.91
CA ILE A 161 24.32 -10.92 12.84
C ILE A 161 24.94 -12.14 12.16
N LEU A 162 26.27 -12.21 12.08
CA LEU A 162 26.96 -13.39 11.57
C LEU A 162 26.76 -14.59 12.52
N ASP A 163 26.84 -14.35 13.83
CA ASP A 163 26.54 -15.37 14.85
C ASP A 163 25.09 -15.86 14.74
N GLN A 164 24.15 -14.94 14.48
CA GLN A 164 22.75 -15.30 14.24
C GLN A 164 22.57 -16.13 12.96
N CYS A 165 23.31 -15.82 11.87
CA CYS A 165 23.31 -16.62 10.65
C CYS A 165 23.82 -18.04 10.88
N VAL A 166 24.91 -18.20 11.66
CA VAL A 166 25.44 -19.50 12.07
C VAL A 166 24.38 -20.31 12.81
N LEU A 167 23.68 -19.67 13.74
CA LEU A 167 22.64 -20.30 14.53
C LEU A 167 21.42 -20.66 13.68
N LEU A 168 21.05 -19.82 12.71
CA LEU A 168 19.97 -20.09 11.76
C LEU A 168 20.29 -21.27 10.84
N GLU A 169 21.52 -21.37 10.36
CA GLU A 169 21.98 -22.48 9.52
C GLU A 169 21.97 -23.81 10.29
N ARG A 170 22.33 -23.79 11.57
CA ARG A 170 22.22 -24.97 12.46
C ARG A 170 20.79 -25.47 12.60
N HIS A 171 19.79 -24.58 12.48
CA HIS A 171 18.37 -24.90 12.53
C HIS A 171 17.72 -24.96 11.13
N SER A 172 18.49 -25.33 10.10
CA SER A 172 18.01 -25.51 8.72
C SER A 172 17.29 -24.28 8.15
N ARG A 173 17.77 -23.08 8.49
CA ARG A 173 17.20 -21.79 8.07
C ARG A 173 15.76 -21.55 8.53
N ASN A 174 15.29 -22.25 9.56
CA ASN A 174 13.97 -21.99 10.13
C ASN A 174 14.00 -20.70 10.97
N VAL A 175 13.37 -19.63 10.49
CA VAL A 175 13.28 -18.33 11.18
C VAL A 175 12.59 -18.42 12.55
N PHE A 176 11.67 -19.38 12.70
CA PHE A 176 10.87 -19.58 13.90
C PHE A 176 11.35 -20.76 14.75
N TYR A 177 12.62 -21.17 14.64
CA TYR A 177 13.16 -22.30 15.40
C TYR A 177 12.89 -22.15 16.91
N PHE A 178 12.95 -20.93 17.45
CA PHE A 178 12.70 -20.63 18.86
C PHE A 178 11.28 -20.94 19.37
N LEU A 179 10.30 -21.17 18.48
CA LEU A 179 8.96 -21.63 18.88
C LEU A 179 8.88 -23.16 19.05
N GLN A 180 9.86 -23.89 18.52
CA GLN A 180 9.85 -25.35 18.46
C GLN A 180 10.67 -26.02 19.58
N TYR A 181 11.62 -25.29 20.18
CA TYR A 181 12.50 -25.82 21.23
C TYR A 181 12.10 -25.31 22.62
N ASP A 182 12.01 -26.23 23.57
CA ASP A 182 11.65 -25.95 24.98
C ASP A 182 12.63 -25.00 25.68
N GLU A 183 13.88 -24.89 25.20
CA GLU A 183 14.90 -23.97 25.71
C GLU A 183 14.48 -22.49 25.62
N TYR A 184 13.54 -22.16 24.71
CA TYR A 184 13.07 -20.80 24.45
C TYR A 184 11.63 -20.56 24.93
N SER A 185 11.02 -21.51 25.64
CA SER A 185 9.62 -21.41 26.09
C SER A 185 9.38 -20.29 27.12
N ASN A 186 10.43 -19.85 27.81
CA ASN A 186 10.37 -18.85 28.88
C ASN A 186 10.68 -17.41 28.41
N LEU A 187 10.78 -17.18 27.10
CA LEU A 187 11.03 -15.85 26.55
C LEU A 187 9.82 -14.93 26.74
N SER A 188 10.06 -13.67 27.11
CA SER A 188 9.00 -12.65 27.13
C SER A 188 8.55 -12.28 25.71
N SER A 189 7.31 -11.82 25.54
CA SER A 189 6.76 -11.45 24.22
C SER A 189 7.64 -10.44 23.46
N PHE A 190 8.30 -9.54 24.19
CA PHE A 190 9.24 -8.58 23.59
C PHE A 190 10.54 -9.24 23.11
N GLN A 191 11.07 -10.21 23.87
CA GLN A 191 12.25 -10.98 23.46
C GLN A 191 11.95 -11.84 22.23
N VAL A 192 10.74 -12.42 22.16
CA VAL A 192 10.28 -13.17 20.98
C VAL A 192 10.24 -12.29 19.74
N ILE A 193 9.66 -11.09 19.84
CA ILE A 193 9.62 -10.13 18.72
C ILE A 193 11.02 -9.72 18.30
N LYS A 194 11.91 -9.41 19.27
CA LYS A 194 13.29 -9.04 18.99
C LYS A 194 14.05 -10.16 18.27
N LEU A 195 13.90 -11.40 18.73
CA LEU A 195 14.56 -12.57 18.16
C LEU A 195 14.01 -12.89 16.75
N ALA A 196 12.69 -12.80 16.57
CA ALA A 196 12.06 -12.95 15.27
C ALA A 196 12.57 -11.91 14.26
N TYR A 197 12.70 -10.65 14.69
CA TYR A 197 13.25 -9.58 13.86
C TYR A 197 14.72 -9.84 13.49
N GLN A 198 15.55 -10.24 14.46
CA GLN A 198 16.96 -10.57 14.21
C GLN A 198 17.12 -11.78 13.28
N ASN A 199 16.30 -12.83 13.43
CA ASN A 199 16.30 -13.99 12.54
C ASN A 199 15.85 -13.63 11.13
N LEU A 200 14.84 -12.76 11.02
CA LEU A 200 14.37 -12.27 9.74
C LEU A 200 15.48 -11.48 9.03
N LEU A 201 16.17 -10.58 9.74
CA LEU A 201 17.32 -9.86 9.19
C LEU A 201 18.45 -10.82 8.77
N ALA A 202 18.80 -11.80 9.61
CA ALA A 202 19.82 -12.79 9.29
C ALA A 202 19.46 -13.61 8.03
N SER A 203 18.19 -13.97 7.86
CA SER A 203 17.70 -14.69 6.67
C SER A 203 17.79 -13.88 5.37
N LEU A 204 17.85 -12.56 5.47
CA LEU A 204 17.94 -11.64 4.33
C LEU A 204 19.39 -11.43 3.86
N ILE A 205 20.38 -12.04 4.50
CA ILE A 205 21.81 -11.84 4.20
C ILE A 205 22.34 -13.00 3.36
N ASN A 206 23.24 -12.69 2.42
CA ASN A 206 23.92 -13.70 1.63
C ASN A 206 25.19 -14.19 2.33
N VAL A 207 25.13 -15.41 2.87
CA VAL A 207 26.23 -16.05 3.59
C VAL A 207 26.51 -17.44 3.00
N GLU A 208 27.78 -17.79 2.94
CA GLU A 208 28.28 -19.13 2.68
C GLU A 208 28.68 -19.77 4.00
N CYS A 209 28.01 -20.85 4.39
CA CYS A 209 28.24 -21.53 5.66
C CYS A 209 28.76 -22.95 5.41
N ILE A 210 29.79 -23.32 6.14
CA ILE A 210 30.39 -24.66 6.11
C ILE A 210 30.15 -25.29 7.48
N THR A 211 29.49 -26.44 7.50
CA THR A 211 29.25 -27.24 8.69
C THR A 211 30.35 -28.30 8.81
N TYR A 212 31.20 -28.18 9.83
CA TYR A 212 32.17 -29.21 10.15
C TYR A 212 31.50 -30.22 11.09
N ALA A 213 31.31 -31.45 10.63
CA ALA A 213 31.11 -32.56 11.54
C ALA A 213 32.45 -32.86 12.21
N PRO A 214 32.56 -32.87 13.55
CA PRO A 214 33.78 -33.33 14.20
C PRO A 214 33.87 -34.84 14.02
N ASN A 215 34.42 -35.30 12.89
CA ASN A 215 34.80 -36.69 12.71
C ASN A 215 36.31 -36.80 12.74
N SER A 216 36.78 -37.47 13.80
CA SER A 216 37.97 -38.33 13.79
C SER A 216 39.20 -37.73 13.10
N THR A 217 39.93 -36.85 13.79
CA THR A 217 41.38 -37.08 13.81
C THR A 217 41.58 -38.54 14.18
N GLY A 218 42.27 -39.30 13.32
CA GLY A 218 42.36 -40.76 13.40
C GLY A 218 42.49 -41.26 14.84
N SER A 219 41.43 -41.89 15.35
CA SER A 219 41.51 -42.67 16.57
C SER A 219 41.74 -44.11 16.15
N THR A 220 42.97 -44.55 16.34
CA THR A 220 43.15 -45.89 16.86
C THR A 220 42.43 -45.93 18.22
N THR A 221 41.52 -46.89 18.35
CA THR A 221 41.03 -47.52 19.58
C THR A 221 40.07 -46.76 20.52
N THR A 222 38.81 -47.22 20.42
CA THR A 222 37.93 -47.78 21.47
C THR A 222 37.05 -46.88 22.37
N THR A 223 35.76 -47.21 22.25
CA THR A 223 34.69 -47.36 23.27
C THR A 223 33.96 -46.14 23.83
N THR A 224 32.69 -46.04 23.40
CA THR A 224 31.46 -45.69 24.16
C THR A 224 31.49 -44.46 25.07
N SER A 225 30.75 -43.43 24.66
CA SER A 225 29.49 -42.99 25.34
C SER A 225 29.03 -41.64 24.78
N SER A 226 27.74 -41.57 24.44
CA SER A 226 26.92 -40.38 24.19
C SER A 226 27.55 -39.02 24.54
N SER A 227 28.10 -38.35 23.54
CA SER A 227 28.29 -36.89 23.56
C SER A 227 27.89 -36.35 22.20
N SER A 228 26.91 -35.46 22.20
CA SER A 228 26.45 -34.74 21.01
C SER A 228 27.66 -34.10 20.34
N SER A 229 28.10 -34.68 19.23
CA SER A 229 29.19 -34.15 18.40
C SER A 229 28.81 -32.73 17.99
N ALA A 230 29.40 -31.73 18.66
CA ALA A 230 29.11 -30.33 18.40
C ALA A 230 29.59 -30.00 16.99
N THR A 231 28.68 -30.03 16.03
CA THR A 231 28.93 -29.55 14.66
C THR A 231 29.30 -28.09 14.75
N THR A 232 30.54 -27.74 14.42
CA THR A 232 30.98 -26.35 14.34
C THR A 232 30.60 -25.82 12.97
N THR A 233 29.70 -24.85 12.93
CA THR A 233 29.31 -24.16 11.69
C THR A 233 30.05 -22.84 11.62
N SER A 234 30.75 -22.57 10.52
CA SER A 234 31.39 -21.28 10.26
C SER A 234 30.76 -20.66 9.02
N CYS A 235 30.33 -19.41 9.13
CA CYS A 235 29.72 -18.66 8.03
C CYS A 235 30.61 -17.50 7.61
N LYS A 236 30.68 -17.26 6.30
CA LYS A 236 31.36 -16.12 5.70
C LYS A 236 30.37 -15.33 4.85
N ILE A 237 30.44 -14.00 4.95
CA ILE A 237 29.62 -13.11 4.12
C ILE A 237 30.13 -13.18 2.67
N LEU A 238 29.19 -13.35 1.72
CA LEU A 238 29.54 -13.39 0.31
C LEU A 238 29.81 -11.97 -0.19
N THR A 239 31.05 -11.68 -0.59
CA THR A 239 31.48 -10.34 -1.02
C THR A 239 31.62 -10.20 -2.54
N ASN A 240 31.15 -11.17 -3.32
CA ASN A 240 31.28 -11.17 -4.79
C ASN A 240 30.13 -10.42 -5.50
N THR A 241 29.59 -9.38 -4.88
CA THR A 241 28.48 -8.60 -5.45
C THR A 241 28.96 -7.21 -5.85
N LEU A 242 28.23 -6.54 -6.76
CA LEU A 242 28.62 -5.25 -7.32
C LEU A 242 28.88 -4.20 -6.24
N VAL A 243 28.04 -4.16 -5.19
CA VAL A 243 28.13 -3.19 -4.10
C VAL A 243 29.45 -3.32 -3.31
N PHE A 244 29.93 -4.55 -3.09
CA PHE A 244 31.22 -4.77 -2.42
C PHE A 244 32.42 -4.39 -3.30
N LYS A 245 32.36 -4.70 -4.61
CA LYS A 245 33.40 -4.30 -5.56
C LYS A 245 33.48 -2.78 -5.72
N LEU A 246 32.33 -2.12 -5.78
CA LEU A 246 32.25 -0.66 -5.82
C LEU A 246 32.83 -0.04 -4.53
N SER A 247 32.49 -0.62 -3.38
CA SER A 247 33.03 -0.21 -2.08
C SER A 247 34.55 -0.33 -1.99
N SER A 248 35.14 -1.42 -2.47
CA SER A 248 36.60 -1.57 -2.48
C SER A 248 37.29 -0.54 -3.36
N VAL A 249 36.70 -0.19 -4.51
CA VAL A 249 37.23 0.85 -5.39
C VAL A 249 37.17 2.22 -4.69
N PHE A 250 36.03 2.59 -4.10
CA PHE A 250 35.94 3.86 -3.36
C PHE A 250 36.90 3.93 -2.18
N GLN A 251 37.17 2.81 -1.51
CA GLN A 251 38.11 2.77 -0.40
C GLN A 251 39.55 3.02 -0.85
N GLU A 252 39.90 2.56 -2.05
CA GLU A 252 41.23 2.76 -2.65
C GLU A 252 41.46 4.23 -3.05
N TYR A 253 40.45 4.86 -3.68
CA TYR A 253 40.56 6.25 -4.15
C TYR A 253 40.28 7.30 -3.06
N PHE A 254 39.48 6.97 -2.04
CA PHE A 254 39.06 7.89 -0.99
C PHE A 254 39.27 7.30 0.42
N PRO A 255 40.52 7.01 0.83
CA PRO A 255 40.81 6.41 2.13
C PRO A 255 40.46 7.32 3.32
N ALA A 256 40.34 8.63 3.10
CA ALA A 256 39.96 9.61 4.12
C ALA A 256 38.46 9.56 4.50
N LEU A 257 37.63 8.94 3.66
CA LEU A 257 36.22 8.72 3.95
C LEU A 257 36.14 7.51 4.89
N GLY A 258 35.98 7.77 6.20
CA GLY A 258 35.81 6.72 7.19
C GLY A 258 34.70 5.71 6.84
N SER A 259 34.66 4.56 7.53
CA SER A 259 33.81 3.41 7.18
C SER A 259 32.33 3.75 6.97
N THR A 260 31.76 4.61 7.82
CA THR A 260 30.35 5.02 7.72
C THR A 260 30.09 5.89 6.49
N GLY A 261 30.99 6.83 6.17
CA GLY A 261 30.87 7.70 5.00
C GLY A 261 31.00 6.92 3.70
N LEU A 262 31.97 6.00 3.65
CA LEU A 262 32.15 5.08 2.53
C LEU A 262 30.88 4.26 2.29
N LYS A 263 30.31 3.66 3.35
CA LYS A 263 29.05 2.90 3.27
C LYS A 263 27.90 3.71 2.72
N LEU A 264 27.72 4.94 3.19
CA LEU A 264 26.61 5.78 2.77
C LEU A 264 26.72 6.15 1.29
N ILE A 265 27.89 6.58 0.83
CA ILE A 265 28.10 6.99 -0.56
C ILE A 265 27.98 5.80 -1.52
N THR A 266 28.60 4.68 -1.16
CA THR A 266 28.53 3.44 -1.97
C THR A 266 27.09 2.94 -2.10
N LEU A 267 26.32 2.93 -1.01
CA LEU A 267 24.92 2.54 -1.01
C LEU A 267 24.05 3.53 -1.80
N TRP A 268 24.29 4.83 -1.63
CA TRP A 268 23.57 5.86 -2.38
C TRP A 268 23.82 5.78 -3.88
N MET A 269 25.08 5.60 -4.30
CA MET A 269 25.46 5.36 -5.70
C MET A 269 24.82 4.08 -6.23
N TYR A 270 24.86 2.99 -5.45
CA TYR A 270 24.30 1.69 -5.85
C TYR A 270 22.78 1.75 -6.07
N ILE A 271 22.03 2.37 -5.14
CA ILE A 271 20.58 2.56 -5.27
C ILE A 271 20.26 3.50 -6.44
N SER A 272 20.98 4.61 -6.58
CA SER A 272 20.74 5.56 -7.67
C SER A 272 21.02 4.93 -9.04
N TYR A 273 22.08 4.11 -9.15
CA TYR A 273 22.39 3.33 -10.34
C TYR A 273 21.25 2.38 -10.72
N ALA A 274 20.72 1.63 -9.75
CA ALA A 274 19.58 0.74 -9.97
C ALA A 274 18.32 1.50 -10.41
N LEU A 275 17.95 2.58 -9.70
CA LEU A 275 16.75 3.37 -10.00
C LEU A 275 16.80 4.07 -11.36
N ILE A 276 17.94 4.69 -11.71
CA ILE A 276 18.11 5.36 -13.00
C ILE A 276 18.05 4.32 -14.12
N GLY A 277 18.70 3.17 -13.92
CA GLY A 277 18.63 2.05 -14.85
C GLY A 277 17.18 1.59 -15.07
N ASP A 278 16.42 1.41 -13.99
CA ASP A 278 15.02 1.01 -14.05
C ASP A 278 14.16 2.00 -14.84
N ILE A 279 14.36 3.30 -14.64
CA ILE A 279 13.64 4.34 -15.39
C ILE A 279 13.92 4.24 -16.89
N ILE A 280 15.19 4.00 -17.27
CA ILE A 280 15.58 3.83 -18.67
C ILE A 280 14.96 2.55 -19.24
N CYS A 281 15.05 1.43 -18.52
CA CYS A 281 14.47 0.15 -18.94
C CYS A 281 12.94 0.24 -19.10
N LEU A 282 12.24 0.89 -18.19
CA LEU A 282 10.80 1.13 -18.29
C LEU A 282 10.45 2.01 -19.49
N ASN A 283 11.23 3.06 -19.77
CA ASN A 283 11.03 3.91 -20.93
C ASN A 283 11.16 3.11 -22.25
N ILE A 284 12.22 2.32 -22.37
CA ILE A 284 12.45 1.45 -23.53
C ILE A 284 11.33 0.42 -23.65
N LEU A 285 10.92 -0.21 -22.55
CA LEU A 285 9.84 -1.19 -22.54
C LEU A 285 8.51 -0.56 -22.96
N LEU A 286 8.21 0.65 -22.49
CA LEU A 286 7.03 1.41 -22.92
C LEU A 286 7.08 1.69 -24.43
N PHE A 287 8.21 2.17 -24.94
CA PHE A 287 8.40 2.41 -26.37
C PHE A 287 8.22 1.13 -27.21
N VAL A 288 8.80 0.01 -26.78
CA VAL A 288 8.66 -1.29 -27.45
C VAL A 288 7.21 -1.78 -27.38
N SER A 289 6.57 -1.70 -26.22
CA SER A 289 5.18 -2.12 -26.03
C SER A 289 4.22 -1.32 -26.90
N TYR A 290 4.40 -0.01 -26.99
CA TYR A 290 3.61 0.87 -27.85
C TYR A 290 3.74 0.48 -29.33
N ASN A 291 4.96 0.25 -29.80
CA ASN A 291 5.21 -0.19 -31.17
C ASN A 291 4.64 -1.59 -31.45
N LEU A 292 4.72 -2.52 -30.50
CA LEU A 292 4.11 -3.85 -30.63
C LEU A 292 2.59 -3.74 -30.68
N ILE A 293 1.95 -2.96 -29.80
CA ILE A 293 0.50 -2.78 -29.80
C ILE A 293 0.03 -2.19 -31.13
N ASN A 294 0.72 -1.19 -31.66
CA ASN A 294 0.40 -0.61 -32.97
C ASN A 294 0.51 -1.66 -34.09
N ARG A 295 1.55 -2.50 -34.08
CA ARG A 295 1.69 -3.62 -35.02
C ARG A 295 0.57 -4.65 -34.85
N PHE A 296 0.23 -5.03 -33.61
CA PHE A 296 -0.86 -5.97 -33.34
C PHE A 296 -2.22 -5.44 -33.80
N MET A 297 -2.49 -4.15 -33.60
CA MET A 297 -3.71 -3.51 -34.12
C MET A 297 -3.74 -3.54 -35.66
N GLY A 298 -2.60 -3.29 -36.32
CA GLY A 298 -2.47 -3.44 -37.77
C GLY A 298 -2.74 -4.88 -38.23
N TYR A 299 -2.15 -5.88 -37.58
CA TYR A 299 -2.43 -7.29 -37.89
C TYR A 299 -3.89 -7.66 -37.66
N LYS A 300 -4.51 -7.18 -36.57
CA LYS A 300 -5.94 -7.41 -36.30
C LYS A 300 -6.82 -6.88 -37.43
N GLN A 301 -6.53 -5.69 -37.96
CA GLN A 301 -7.27 -5.12 -39.09
C GLN A 301 -7.07 -5.96 -40.36
N VAL A 302 -5.86 -6.43 -40.63
CA VAL A 302 -5.58 -7.32 -41.77
C VAL A 302 -6.34 -8.64 -41.64
N PHE A 303 -6.34 -9.28 -40.47
CA PHE A 303 -7.09 -10.52 -40.23
C PHE A 303 -8.61 -10.32 -40.33
N GLN A 304 -9.14 -9.19 -39.85
CA GLN A 304 -10.55 -8.84 -40.02
C GLN A 304 -10.90 -8.64 -41.50
N GLY A 305 -10.08 -7.90 -42.25
CA GLY A 305 -10.28 -7.72 -43.69
C GLY A 305 -10.18 -9.03 -44.48
N LEU A 306 -9.23 -9.91 -44.13
CA LEU A 306 -9.11 -11.23 -44.74
C LEU A 306 -10.35 -12.09 -44.47
N ARG A 307 -10.84 -12.09 -43.23
CA ARG A 307 -12.07 -12.79 -42.84
C ARG A 307 -13.27 -12.29 -43.63
N ASP A 308 -13.42 -10.99 -43.79
CA ASP A 308 -14.55 -10.38 -44.49
C ASP A 308 -14.49 -10.68 -46.01
N ILE A 309 -13.29 -10.70 -46.62
CA ILE A 309 -13.09 -11.15 -48.01
C ILE A 309 -13.43 -12.64 -48.16
N LEU A 310 -12.96 -13.48 -47.24
CA LEU A 310 -13.19 -14.92 -47.29
C LEU A 310 -14.69 -15.23 -47.12
N TRP A 311 -15.37 -14.53 -46.22
CA TRP A 311 -16.83 -14.63 -46.03
C TRP A 311 -17.60 -14.21 -47.28
N ASN A 312 -17.26 -13.06 -47.88
CA ASN A 312 -17.89 -12.60 -49.10
C ASN A 312 -17.62 -13.52 -50.29
N SER A 313 -16.42 -14.10 -50.40
CA SER A 313 -16.08 -15.05 -51.45
C SER A 313 -16.82 -16.39 -51.30
N LEU A 314 -17.00 -16.87 -50.07
CA LEU A 314 -17.68 -18.15 -49.79
C LEU A 314 -19.20 -18.03 -50.04
N PHE A 315 -19.81 -16.92 -49.63
CA PHE A 315 -21.24 -16.66 -49.88
C PHE A 315 -21.55 -16.35 -51.34
N LYS A 316 -20.64 -15.73 -52.10
CA LYS A 316 -20.81 -15.55 -53.55
C LYS A 316 -20.73 -16.83 -54.37
N PHE A 317 -20.09 -17.87 -53.84
CA PHE A 317 -19.94 -19.16 -54.55
C PHE A 317 -21.10 -20.12 -54.27
N ILE A 318 -21.89 -19.85 -53.22
CA ILE A 318 -23.03 -20.68 -52.78
C ILE A 318 -24.38 -20.18 -53.34
N LEU A 319 -24.41 -18.99 -53.96
CA LEU A 319 -25.61 -18.36 -54.54
C LEU A 319 -25.48 -18.27 -56.07
#